data_AF-A0A850PQ29-F1
#
_entry.id   AF-A0A850PQ29-F1
#
_cell.length_a   1.000
_cell.length_b   1.000
_cell.length_c   1.000
_cell.angle_alpha   90.00
_cell.angle_beta   90.00
_cell.angle_gamma   90.00
#
_symmetry.space_group_name_H-M   'P 1'
#
loop_
_entity.id
_entity.type
_entity.pdbx_description
1 polymer ?
#
loop_
_entity_poly.entity_id
_entity_poly.type
_entity_poly.pdbx_seq_one_letter_code
_entity_poly.pdbx_strand_id
1 'polypeptide(L)'
;MLRHVAPLLSDPAVRATDYGIRGMHLAYDLLDGYDALVLVDAIPDRGTPGAVHVFEADHGSLSAATGLDAHAMDPAAVFASLNALGGSPPYTVVIGCEVVCIEEHIGLSDAVASAVPAAVREVMNVVAGLSARTTAREG
;
A
#
# COMPACT_ATOMS: atom_id res chain seq x y z
N MET A 1 -10.53 1.19 -2.60
CA MET A 1 -9.73 2.32 -3.14
C MET A 1 -9.26 2.09 -4.57
N LEU A 2 -8.55 0.99 -4.85
CA LEU A 2 -7.80 0.79 -6.10
C LEU A 2 -8.63 0.93 -7.38
N ARG A 3 -9.88 0.43 -7.39
CA ARG A 3 -10.82 0.58 -8.51
C ARG A 3 -11.06 2.03 -8.96
N HIS A 4 -10.86 3.01 -8.08
CA HIS A 4 -11.01 4.43 -8.39
C HIS A 4 -9.67 5.08 -8.79
N VAL A 5 -8.54 4.47 -8.42
CA VAL A 5 -7.18 4.96 -8.73
C VAL A 5 -6.72 4.43 -10.08
N ALA A 6 -6.87 3.13 -10.34
CA ALA A 6 -6.32 2.46 -11.52
C ALA A 6 -6.70 3.14 -12.85
N PRO A 7 -7.94 3.63 -13.07
CA PRO A 7 -8.29 4.34 -14.30
C PRO A 7 -7.59 5.70 -14.49
N LEU A 8 -7.03 6.27 -13.43
CA LEU A 8 -6.34 7.58 -13.43
C LEU A 8 -4.83 7.43 -13.67
N LEU A 9 -4.29 6.22 -13.52
CA LEU A 9 -2.90 5.92 -13.78
C LEU A 9 -2.71 5.67 -15.28
N SER A 10 -2.00 6.58 -15.94
CA SER A 10 -1.70 6.50 -17.39
C SER A 10 -0.23 6.26 -17.68
N ASP A 11 0.63 6.35 -16.66
CA ASP A 11 2.05 6.09 -16.77
C ASP A 11 2.30 4.57 -16.81
N PRO A 12 2.89 4.02 -17.89
CA PRO A 12 3.18 2.59 -17.99
C PRO A 12 4.21 2.11 -16.96
N ALA A 13 4.98 3.00 -16.33
CA ALA A 13 5.90 2.67 -15.25
C ALA A 13 5.19 2.38 -13.92
N VAL A 14 3.89 2.73 -13.79
CA VAL A 14 3.11 2.51 -12.58
C VAL A 14 2.20 1.29 -12.73
N ARG A 15 2.42 0.27 -11.89
CA ARG A 15 1.58 -0.93 -11.84
C ARG A 15 0.60 -0.89 -10.67
N ALA A 16 -0.69 -0.87 -10.95
CA ALA A 16 -1.75 -1.01 -9.96
C ALA A 16 -2.24 -2.46 -9.88
N THR A 17 -2.21 -3.08 -8.69
CA THR A 17 -2.61 -4.48 -8.50
C THR A 17 -3.41 -4.63 -7.21
N ASP A 18 -4.54 -5.34 -7.29
CA ASP A 18 -5.36 -5.69 -6.12
C ASP A 18 -4.89 -7.04 -5.56
N TYR A 19 -4.12 -6.98 -4.48
CA TYR A 19 -3.65 -8.19 -3.83
C TYR A 19 -4.67 -8.77 -2.84
N GLY A 20 -5.63 -7.96 -2.34
CA GLY A 20 -6.50 -8.37 -1.23
C GLY A 20 -5.67 -8.86 -0.04
N ILE A 21 -5.78 -10.16 0.27
CA ILE A 21 -5.00 -10.81 1.34
C ILE A 21 -3.75 -11.56 0.82
N ARG A 22 -3.40 -11.45 -0.47
CA ARG A 22 -2.33 -12.26 -1.10
C ARG A 22 -0.93 -11.70 -0.87
N GLY A 23 -0.50 -11.57 0.39
CA GLY A 23 0.81 -11.00 0.77
C GLY A 23 2.00 -11.67 0.07
N MET A 24 1.99 -12.99 -0.08
CA MET A 24 3.05 -13.71 -0.79
C MET A 24 3.15 -13.34 -2.28
N HIS A 25 2.03 -13.05 -2.94
CA HIS A 25 2.09 -12.67 -4.35
C HIS A 25 2.76 -11.31 -4.51
N LEU A 26 2.47 -10.37 -3.61
CA LEU A 26 3.17 -9.10 -3.54
C LEU A 26 4.68 -9.29 -3.30
N ALA A 27 5.08 -10.16 -2.39
CA ALA A 27 6.49 -10.43 -2.15
C ALA A 27 7.21 -11.00 -3.39
N TYR A 28 6.56 -11.88 -4.17
CA TYR A 28 7.13 -12.35 -5.43
C TYR A 28 7.24 -11.26 -6.47
N ASP A 29 6.20 -10.45 -6.63
CA ASP A 29 6.21 -9.32 -7.56
C ASP A 29 7.31 -8.32 -7.22
N LEU A 30 7.57 -8.06 -5.93
CA LEU A 30 8.65 -7.17 -5.51
C LEU A 30 10.06 -7.66 -5.88
N LEU A 31 10.24 -8.95 -6.19
CA LEU A 31 11.52 -9.48 -6.70
C LEU A 31 11.86 -8.95 -8.10
N ASP A 32 10.88 -8.43 -8.86
CA ASP A 32 11.11 -7.84 -10.18
C ASP A 32 11.88 -6.51 -10.12
N GLY A 33 12.14 -5.97 -8.91
CA GLY A 33 13.00 -4.80 -8.72
C GLY A 33 12.28 -3.47 -8.91
N TYR A 34 11.29 -3.19 -8.07
CA TYR A 34 10.60 -1.90 -8.06
C TYR A 34 11.42 -0.81 -7.37
N ASP A 35 11.36 0.44 -7.86
CA ASP A 35 12.00 1.58 -7.19
C ASP A 35 11.26 2.04 -5.94
N ALA A 36 9.93 1.87 -5.96
CA ALA A 36 9.04 2.28 -4.89
C ALA A 36 7.77 1.43 -4.83
N LEU A 37 7.17 1.37 -3.63
CA LEU A 37 5.90 0.70 -3.37
C LEU A 37 4.93 1.66 -2.68
N VAL A 38 3.67 1.67 -3.13
CA VAL A 38 2.57 2.35 -2.44
C VAL A 38 1.55 1.32 -2.01
N LEU A 39 1.42 1.11 -0.71
CA LEU A 39 0.40 0.25 -0.11
C LEU A 39 -0.81 1.09 0.28
N VAL A 40 -2.01 0.59 0.00
CA VAL A 40 -3.26 1.24 0.36
C VAL A 40 -4.11 0.26 1.15
N ASP A 41 -4.43 0.59 2.39
CA ASP A 41 -5.15 -0.32 3.28
C ASP A 41 -6.14 0.41 4.20
N ALA A 42 -7.07 -0.36 4.79
CA ALA A 42 -7.87 0.08 5.91
C ALA A 42 -7.03 0.03 7.19
N ILE A 43 -7.15 1.04 8.04
CA ILE A 43 -6.52 1.05 9.36
C ILE A 43 -7.58 1.16 10.45
N PRO A 44 -7.30 0.68 11.68
CA PRO A 44 -8.25 0.75 12.78
C PRO A 44 -8.74 2.17 13.05
N ASP A 45 -10.01 2.30 13.44
CA ASP A 45 -10.59 3.57 13.89
C ASP A 45 -9.78 4.15 15.05
N ARG A 46 -9.35 5.41 14.92
CA ARG A 46 -8.68 6.18 15.98
C ARG A 46 -9.51 7.38 16.43
N GLY A 47 -10.79 7.40 16.08
CA GLY A 47 -11.75 8.45 16.39
C GLY A 47 -12.08 9.36 15.21
N THR A 48 -11.54 9.09 14.02
CA THR A 48 -11.78 9.88 12.81
C THR A 48 -12.05 9.00 11.57
N PRO A 49 -13.14 8.21 11.53
CA PRO A 49 -13.44 7.38 10.38
C PRO A 49 -13.49 8.16 9.06
N GLY A 50 -12.83 7.63 8.04
CA GLY A 50 -12.62 8.29 6.75
C GLY A 50 -11.38 9.19 6.70
N ALA A 51 -10.66 9.40 7.80
CA ALA A 51 -9.37 10.06 7.78
C ALA A 51 -8.37 9.23 6.97
N VAL A 52 -7.64 9.90 6.08
CA VAL A 52 -6.58 9.30 5.26
C VAL A 52 -5.24 9.71 5.84
N HIS A 53 -4.40 8.73 6.10
CA HIS A 53 -3.07 8.88 6.67
C HIS A 53 -2.04 8.39 5.69
N VAL A 54 -0.94 9.13 5.56
CA VAL A 54 0.19 8.78 4.71
C VAL A 54 1.43 8.70 5.57
N PHE A 55 2.13 7.57 5.53
CA PHE A 55 3.36 7.38 6.29
C PHE A 55 4.36 6.52 5.52
N GLU A 56 5.64 6.74 5.80
CA GLU A 56 6.73 5.93 5.27
C GLU A 56 6.91 4.66 6.11
N ALA A 57 7.15 3.53 5.44
CA ALA A 57 7.39 2.26 6.13
C ALA A 57 8.84 2.20 6.66
N ASP A 58 9.01 1.93 7.95
CA ASP A 58 10.32 1.60 8.51
C ASP A 58 10.62 0.11 8.33
N HIS A 59 11.32 -0.21 7.24
CA HIS A 59 11.67 -1.59 6.90
C HIS A 59 12.56 -2.27 7.95
N GLY A 60 13.37 -1.51 8.70
CA GLY A 60 14.24 -2.08 9.74
C GLY A 60 13.44 -2.63 10.90
N SER A 61 12.38 -1.93 11.30
CA SER A 61 11.46 -2.39 12.35
C SER A 61 10.47 -3.45 11.84
N LEU A 62 10.01 -3.32 10.58
CA LEU A 62 9.01 -4.22 10.00
C LEU A 62 9.56 -5.61 9.67
N SER A 63 10.80 -5.75 9.21
CA SER A 63 11.34 -7.08 8.88
C SER A 63 11.68 -7.93 10.12
N ALA A 64 11.62 -7.36 11.32
CA ALA A 64 11.90 -8.04 12.58
C ALA A 64 10.69 -8.80 13.15
N ALA A 65 9.47 -8.54 12.64
CA ALA A 65 8.28 -9.27 13.06
C ALA A 65 8.31 -10.70 12.51
N THR A 66 8.59 -11.67 13.38
CA THR A 66 8.71 -13.07 13.01
C THR A 66 7.34 -13.73 12.92
N GLY A 67 6.85 -13.92 11.70
CA GLY A 67 5.68 -14.74 11.39
C GLY A 67 5.45 -14.80 9.87
N LEU A 68 5.71 -15.95 9.25
CA LEU A 68 5.42 -16.20 7.83
C LEU A 68 3.95 -16.61 7.69
N ASP A 69 3.04 -15.63 7.71
CA ASP A 69 1.70 -15.83 7.18
C ASP A 69 1.66 -15.31 5.73
N ALA A 70 1.77 -16.25 4.78
CA ALA A 70 1.76 -15.98 3.35
C ALA A 70 0.44 -15.35 2.84
N HIS A 71 -0.62 -15.42 3.66
CA HIS A 71 -1.95 -14.89 3.37
C HIS A 71 -2.30 -13.67 4.23
N ALA A 72 -1.42 -13.23 5.12
CA ALA A 72 -1.59 -11.94 5.76
C ALA A 72 -1.14 -10.84 4.79
N MET A 73 -1.99 -9.84 4.55
CA MET A 73 -1.57 -8.58 3.94
C MET A 73 -0.97 -7.66 5.01
N ASP A 74 -0.12 -8.22 5.87
CA ASP A 74 0.65 -7.45 6.84
C ASP A 74 1.97 -7.02 6.18
N PRO A 75 2.27 -5.71 6.07
CA PRO A 75 3.49 -5.24 5.40
C PRO A 75 4.78 -5.83 5.99
N ALA A 76 4.83 -6.07 7.30
CA ALA A 76 5.99 -6.68 7.94
C ALA A 76 6.20 -8.14 7.50
N ALA A 77 5.13 -8.94 7.47
CA ALA A 77 5.19 -10.32 6.97
C ALA A 77 5.59 -10.38 5.48
N VAL A 78 5.09 -9.45 4.66
CA VAL A 78 5.46 -9.33 3.23
C VAL A 78 6.95 -9.03 3.08
N PHE A 79 7.47 -8.02 3.81
CA PHE A 79 8.88 -7.65 3.70
C PHE A 79 9.83 -8.68 4.29
N ALA A 80 9.43 -9.38 5.36
CA ALA A 80 10.18 -10.52 5.86
C ALA A 80 10.26 -11.65 4.82
N SER A 81 9.16 -11.94 4.13
CA SER A 81 9.12 -12.94 3.05
C SER A 81 9.99 -12.54 1.86
N LEU A 82 9.91 -11.28 1.43
CA LEU A 82 10.75 -10.73 0.36
C LEU A 82 12.24 -10.86 0.69
N ASN A 83 12.64 -10.49 1.91
CA ASN A 83 14.02 -10.62 2.38
C ASN A 83 14.48 -12.08 2.40
N ALA A 84 13.63 -13.00 2.86
CA ALA A 84 13.93 -14.44 2.88
C ALA A 84 14.13 -15.02 1.46
N LEU A 85 13.52 -14.41 0.45
CA LEU A 85 13.69 -14.77 -0.97
C LEU A 85 14.89 -14.08 -1.64
N GLY A 86 15.65 -13.26 -0.89
CA GLY A 86 16.81 -12.55 -1.40
C GLY A 86 16.53 -11.20 -2.07
N GLY A 87 15.29 -10.72 -1.99
CA GLY A 87 14.94 -9.36 -2.39
C GLY A 87 15.18 -8.34 -1.26
N SER A 88 14.94 -7.07 -1.57
CA SER A 88 14.92 -5.98 -0.58
C SER A 88 13.70 -5.11 -0.80
N PRO A 89 13.00 -4.69 0.27
CA PRO A 89 11.84 -3.83 0.13
C PRO A 89 12.26 -2.47 -0.46
N PRO A 90 11.52 -1.97 -1.47
CA PRO A 90 11.80 -0.65 -2.04
C PRO A 90 11.29 0.45 -1.11
N TYR A 91 11.59 1.70 -1.46
CA TYR A 91 11.02 2.84 -0.72
C TYR A 91 9.49 2.72 -0.67
N THR A 92 8.94 2.52 0.53
CA THR A 92 7.53 2.19 0.69
C THR A 92 6.76 3.30 1.40
N VAL A 93 5.65 3.70 0.78
CA VAL A 93 4.65 4.57 1.40
C VAL A 93 3.39 3.76 1.66
N VAL A 94 2.83 3.90 2.85
CA VAL A 94 1.54 3.32 3.24
C VAL A 94 0.50 4.43 3.35
N ILE A 95 -0.65 4.20 2.72
CA ILE A 95 -1.81 5.09 2.73
C ILE A 95 -2.95 4.34 3.43
N GLY A 96 -3.19 4.70 4.68
CA GLY A 96 -4.24 4.11 5.51
C GLY A 96 -5.51 4.94 5.53
N CYS A 97 -6.67 4.33 5.40
CA CYS A 97 -7.96 4.97 5.67
C CYS A 97 -8.56 4.43 6.98
N GLU A 98 -8.86 5.29 7.95
CA GLU A 98 -9.56 4.87 9.17
C GLU A 98 -10.97 4.37 8.82
N VAL A 99 -11.30 3.15 9.27
CA VAL A 99 -12.61 2.53 9.02
C VAL A 99 -13.42 2.41 10.30
N VAL A 100 -14.74 2.63 10.19
CA VAL A 100 -15.68 2.56 11.34
C VAL A 100 -15.74 1.15 11.94
N CYS A 101 -15.66 0.12 11.09
CA CYS A 101 -15.79 -1.27 11.49
C CYS A 101 -15.05 -2.17 10.48
N ILE A 102 -14.53 -3.29 10.97
CA ILE A 102 -13.93 -4.37 10.16
C ILE A 102 -14.73 -5.68 10.25
N GLU A 103 -15.94 -5.63 10.82
CA GLU A 103 -16.85 -6.78 10.83
C GLU A 103 -17.26 -7.15 9.40
N GLU A 104 -17.64 -8.42 9.21
CA GLU A 104 -18.04 -8.92 7.91
C GLU A 104 -19.33 -8.24 7.43
N HIS A 105 -19.19 -7.33 6.46
CA HIS A 105 -20.31 -6.65 5.82
C HIS A 105 -20.04 -6.39 4.34
N ILE A 106 -21.10 -6.15 3.58
CA ILE A 106 -21.00 -5.76 2.17
C ILE A 106 -21.01 -4.23 2.09
N GLY A 107 -20.10 -3.68 1.29
CA GLY A 107 -20.05 -2.24 1.00
C GLY A 107 -19.14 -1.45 1.95
N LEU A 108 -19.05 -0.14 1.75
CA LEU A 108 -18.31 0.78 2.63
C LEU A 108 -19.31 1.48 3.54
N SER A 109 -18.88 1.89 4.74
CA SER A 109 -19.66 2.85 5.54
C SER A 109 -19.70 4.21 4.86
N ASP A 110 -20.70 5.03 5.18
CA ASP A 110 -20.86 6.37 4.58
C ASP A 110 -19.62 7.26 4.78
N ALA A 111 -18.97 7.16 5.95
CA ALA A 111 -17.74 7.88 6.25
C ALA A 111 -16.60 7.49 5.30
N VAL A 112 -16.37 6.18 5.12
CA VAL A 112 -15.30 5.66 4.26
C VAL A 112 -15.63 5.89 2.78
N ALA A 113 -16.89 5.74 2.38
CA ALA A 113 -17.35 6.05 1.03
C ALA A 113 -17.11 7.52 0.67
N SER A 114 -17.39 8.44 1.60
CA SER A 114 -17.15 9.88 1.44
C SER A 114 -15.66 10.24 1.41
N ALA A 115 -14.80 9.42 2.01
CA ALA A 115 -13.35 9.62 2.00
C ALA A 115 -12.67 9.18 0.70
N VAL A 116 -13.30 8.33 -0.11
CA VAL A 116 -12.70 7.77 -1.34
C VAL A 116 -12.10 8.84 -2.25
N PRO A 117 -12.77 9.98 -2.57
CA PRO A 117 -12.17 11.00 -3.42
C PRO A 117 -10.92 11.64 -2.82
N ALA A 118 -10.89 11.82 -1.50
CA ALA A 118 -9.73 12.37 -0.80
C ALA A 118 -8.55 11.40 -0.82
N ALA A 119 -8.82 10.12 -0.56
CA ALA A 119 -7.81 9.09 -0.62
C ALA A 119 -7.24 8.87 -2.03
N VAL A 120 -8.09 8.90 -3.07
CA VAL A 120 -7.62 8.83 -4.47
C VAL A 120 -6.66 9.96 -4.77
N ARG A 121 -6.95 11.19 -4.30
CA ARG A 121 -6.06 12.34 -4.47
C ARG A 121 -4.71 12.11 -3.81
N GLU A 122 -4.68 11.58 -2.59
CA GLU A 122 -3.40 11.31 -1.91
C GLU A 122 -2.60 10.20 -2.55
N VAL A 123 -3.26 9.14 -3.04
CA VAL A 123 -2.56 8.12 -3.83
C VAL A 123 -1.91 8.74 -5.06
N MET A 124 -2.65 9.57 -5.81
CA MET A 124 -2.10 10.23 -7.00
C MET A 124 -0.96 11.21 -6.68
N ASN A 125 -1.07 11.97 -5.59
CA ASN A 125 -0.02 12.89 -5.14
C ASN A 125 1.27 12.13 -4.76
N VAL A 126 1.13 11.02 -4.02
CA VAL A 126 2.27 10.17 -3.63
C VAL A 126 2.92 9.54 -4.85
N VAL A 127 2.13 8.97 -5.77
CA VAL A 127 2.65 8.36 -7.01
C VAL A 127 3.39 9.40 -7.86
N ALA A 128 2.80 10.58 -8.09
CA ALA A 128 3.45 11.65 -8.85
C ALA A 128 4.76 12.11 -8.21
N GLY A 129 4.78 12.24 -6.88
CA GLY A 129 5.98 12.58 -6.12
C GLY A 129 7.07 11.51 -6.20
N LEU A 130 6.71 10.23 -6.28
CA LEU A 130 7.64 9.11 -6.45
C LEU A 130 8.23 9.07 -7.85
N SER A 131 7.40 9.17 -8.90
CA SER A 131 7.86 9.18 -10.29
C SER A 131 8.85 10.32 -10.57
N ALA A 132 8.61 11.50 -9.98
CA ALA A 132 9.53 12.63 -10.09
C ALA A 132 10.88 12.39 -9.39
N ARG A 133 10.91 11.58 -8.31
CA ARG A 133 12.15 11.21 -7.62
C ARG A 133 12.96 10.15 -8.36
N THR A 134 12.28 9.16 -8.96
CA THR A 134 12.94 8.10 -9.73
C THR A 134 13.63 8.68 -10.96
N THR A 135 12.92 9.50 -11.73
CA THR A 135 13.49 10.18 -12.92
C THR A 135 14.71 11.04 -12.58
N ALA A 136 14.74 11.69 -11.40
CA ALA A 136 15.89 12.46 -10.93
C ALA A 136 17.09 11.62 -10.48
N ARG A 137 16.92 10.33 -10.20
CA ARG A 137 18.02 9.39 -9.87
C ARG A 137 18.67 8.80 -11.12
N GLU A 138 17.97 8.78 -12.24
CA GLU A 138 18.41 8.19 -13.51
C GLU A 138 19.12 9.17 -14.45
N GLY A 139 19.04 10.48 -14.19
CA GLY A 139 19.67 11.56 -14.98
C GLY A 139 20.94 12.12 -14.36
#